data_AF-A0A512DBU6-F1
#
_entry.id   AF-A0A512DBU6-F1
#
_cell.length_a   1.000
_cell.length_b   1.000
_cell.length_c   1.000
_cell.angle_alpha   90.00
_cell.angle_beta   90.00
_cell.angle_gamma   90.00
#
_symmetry.space_group_name_H-M   'P 1'
#
loop_
_entity.id
_entity.type
_entity.pdbx_description
1 polymer ?
#
loop_
_entity_poly.entity_id
_entity_poly.type
_entity_poly.pdbx_seq_one_letter_code
_entity_poly.pdbx_strand_id
1 'polypeptide(L)'
;MTTAARPGSPVSAAPQAPVPAELLSIRQSIDNIDAALVHLLAERFKCTQRVGHLKADRGLPPSDPAREAQQIDRLRRLAAEAGLDPVFAEKFLGFIVGEVIRHHEEIASTQV
;
A
#
# COMPACT_ATOMS: atom_id res chain seq x y z
N MET A 1 1.38 -56.35 7.04
CA MET A 1 2.02 -55.30 7.85
C MET A 1 1.23 -54.03 7.66
N THR A 2 0.38 -53.74 8.64
CA THR A 2 -0.67 -52.71 8.60
C THR A 2 -0.16 -51.45 9.30
N THR A 3 -0.06 -50.33 8.58
CA THR A 3 0.13 -49.00 9.20
C THR A 3 -1.25 -48.42 9.49
N ALA A 4 -1.58 -48.32 10.77
CA ALA A 4 -2.81 -47.71 11.27
C ALA A 4 -2.74 -46.18 11.14
N ALA A 5 -3.78 -45.58 10.55
CA ALA A 5 -4.03 -44.15 10.57
C ALA A 5 -4.25 -43.68 12.02
N ARG A 6 -3.50 -42.66 12.46
CA ARG A 6 -3.73 -42.01 13.76
C ARG A 6 -5.01 -41.16 13.67
N PRO A 7 -5.97 -41.30 14.60
CA PRO A 7 -7.12 -40.40 14.64
C PRO A 7 -6.63 -39.00 15.05
N GLY A 8 -6.97 -38.00 14.24
CA GLY A 8 -6.77 -36.59 14.58
C GLY A 8 -7.52 -36.30 15.87
N SER A 9 -6.79 -35.91 16.91
CA SER A 9 -7.41 -35.47 18.16
C SER A 9 -8.21 -34.19 17.90
N PRO A 10 -9.44 -34.06 18.42
CA PRO A 10 -10.15 -32.80 18.34
C PRO A 10 -9.35 -31.78 19.14
N VAL A 11 -8.89 -30.71 18.48
CA VAL A 11 -8.37 -29.55 19.20
C VAL A 11 -9.54 -29.03 20.04
N SER A 12 -9.52 -29.36 21.32
CA SER A 12 -10.43 -28.81 22.31
C SER A 12 -10.22 -27.31 22.32
N ALA A 13 -11.17 -26.57 21.74
CA ALA A 13 -11.18 -25.12 21.79
C ALA A 13 -11.45 -24.71 23.24
N ALA A 14 -10.36 -24.53 24.00
CA ALA A 14 -10.43 -23.88 25.30
C ALA A 14 -11.16 -22.53 25.13
N PRO A 15 -12.00 -22.11 26.11
CA PRO A 15 -12.67 -20.83 26.04
C PRO A 15 -11.61 -19.72 25.89
N GLN A 16 -11.64 -19.00 24.78
CA GLN A 16 -10.72 -17.90 24.56
C GLN A 16 -11.03 -16.81 25.59
N ALA A 17 -9.99 -16.39 26.32
CA ALA A 17 -10.11 -15.29 27.26
C ALA A 17 -10.63 -14.03 26.51
N PRO A 18 -11.51 -13.23 27.14
CA PRO A 18 -12.05 -12.04 26.52
C PRO A 18 -10.91 -11.09 26.14
N VAL A 19 -11.01 -10.51 24.95
CA VAL A 19 -10.03 -9.55 24.43
C VAL A 19 -9.96 -8.32 25.36
N PRO A 20 -8.76 -7.85 25.74
CA PRO A 20 -8.63 -6.67 26.58
C PRO A 20 -9.27 -5.43 25.94
N ALA A 21 -9.98 -4.62 26.73
CA ALA A 21 -10.66 -3.41 26.25
C ALA A 21 -9.68 -2.39 25.62
N GLU A 22 -8.47 -2.28 26.17
CA GLU A 22 -7.40 -1.44 25.62
C GLU A 22 -7.02 -1.84 24.19
N LEU A 23 -6.95 -3.15 23.90
CA LEU A 23 -6.66 -3.64 22.56
C LEU A 23 -7.76 -3.26 21.57
N LEU A 24 -9.03 -3.31 21.98
CA LEU A 24 -10.16 -2.89 21.15
C LEU A 24 -10.09 -1.40 20.83
N SER A 25 -9.75 -0.55 21.82
CA SER A 25 -9.59 0.89 21.62
C SER A 25 -8.45 1.23 20.65
N ILE A 26 -7.31 0.54 20.76
CA ILE A 26 -6.18 0.73 19.85
C ILE A 26 -6.57 0.31 18.43
N ARG A 27 -7.24 -0.82 18.25
CA ARG A 27 -7.72 -1.29 16.94
C ARG A 27 -8.69 -0.30 16.30
N GLN A 28 -9.62 0.27 17.07
CA GLN A 28 -10.51 1.29 16.54
C GLN A 28 -9.75 2.53 16.03
N SER A 29 -8.64 2.89 16.68
CA SER A 29 -7.78 3.98 16.24
C SER A 29 -7.04 3.63 14.95
N ILE A 30 -6.56 2.39 14.82
CA ILE A 30 -5.94 1.86 13.59
C ILE A 30 -6.95 1.91 12.44
N ASP A 31 -8.17 1.41 12.63
CA ASP A 31 -9.21 1.42 11.59
C ASP A 31 -9.51 2.84 11.09
N ASN A 32 -9.52 3.83 11.99
CA ASN A 32 -9.71 5.23 11.63
C ASN A 32 -8.53 5.79 10.81
N ILE A 33 -7.30 5.42 11.15
CA ILE A 33 -6.10 5.81 10.40
C ILE A 33 -6.14 5.18 9.01
N ASP A 34 -6.49 3.90 8.91
CA ASP A 34 -6.57 3.17 7.65
C ASP A 34 -7.63 3.79 6.72
N ALA A 35 -8.80 4.16 7.26
CA ALA A 35 -9.81 4.89 6.49
C ALA A 35 -9.26 6.22 5.93
N ALA A 36 -8.53 6.99 6.74
CA ALA A 36 -7.90 8.23 6.29
C ALA A 36 -6.84 7.97 5.22
N LEU A 37 -6.01 6.93 5.38
CA LEU A 37 -5.00 6.54 4.39
C LEU A 37 -5.64 6.20 3.03
N VAL A 38 -6.74 5.44 3.02
CA VAL A 38 -7.47 5.09 1.79
C VAL A 38 -8.00 6.34 1.10
N HIS A 39 -8.60 7.27 1.83
CA HIS A 39 -9.09 8.52 1.25
C HIS A 39 -7.96 9.39 0.68
N LEU A 40 -6.84 9.52 1.39
CA LEU A 40 -5.68 10.27 0.91
C LEU A 40 -5.06 9.62 -0.34
N LEU A 41 -4.99 8.29 -0.39
CA LEU A 41 -4.55 7.58 -1.58
C LEU A 41 -5.49 7.83 -2.76
N ALA A 42 -6.81 7.77 -2.56
CA ALA A 42 -7.78 8.05 -3.61
C ALA A 42 -7.58 9.45 -4.23
N GLU A 43 -7.38 10.48 -3.39
CA GLU A 43 -7.06 11.83 -3.87
C GLU A 43 -5.71 11.90 -4.59
N ARG A 44 -4.69 11.20 -4.08
CA ARG A 44 -3.39 11.09 -4.77
C ARG A 44 -3.55 10.46 -6.15
N PHE A 45 -4.35 9.40 -6.28
CA PHE A 45 -4.59 8.72 -7.55
C PHE A 45 -5.34 9.58 -8.55
N LYS A 46 -6.31 10.41 -8.12
CA LYS A 46 -6.95 11.41 -8.99
C LYS A 46 -5.93 12.39 -9.57
N CYS A 47 -5.00 12.88 -8.74
CA CYS A 47 -3.92 13.75 -9.21
C CYS A 47 -3.01 13.04 -10.22
N THR A 48 -2.63 11.79 -9.96
CA THR A 48 -1.76 11.06 -10.89
C THR A 48 -2.47 10.69 -12.19
N GLN A 49 -3.78 10.42 -12.20
CA GLN A 49 -4.54 10.22 -13.44
C GLN A 49 -4.50 11.49 -14.32
N ARG A 50 -4.70 12.67 -13.73
CA ARG A 50 -4.56 13.95 -14.43
C ARG A 50 -3.17 14.15 -15.01
N VAL A 51 -2.12 13.76 -14.27
CA VAL A 51 -0.74 13.77 -14.78
C VAL A 51 -0.59 12.79 -15.95
N GLY A 52 -1.19 11.60 -15.87
CA GLY A 52 -1.17 10.59 -16.93
C GLY A 52 -1.79 11.11 -18.24
N HIS A 53 -2.99 11.67 -18.17
CA HIS A 53 -3.63 12.31 -19.32
C HIS A 53 -2.76 13.44 -19.89
N LEU A 54 -2.24 14.33 -19.03
CA LEU A 54 -1.38 15.43 -19.48
C LEU A 54 -0.09 14.93 -20.15
N LYS A 55 0.49 13.83 -19.66
CA LYS A 55 1.67 13.21 -20.26
C LYS A 55 1.33 12.64 -21.63
N ALA A 56 0.26 11.87 -21.73
CA ALA A 56 -0.19 11.26 -22.97
C ALA A 56 -0.53 12.31 -24.04
N ASP A 57 -1.30 13.35 -23.68
CA ASP A 57 -1.63 14.48 -24.57
C ASP A 57 -0.39 15.20 -25.12
N ARG A 58 0.74 15.16 -24.40
CA ARG A 58 2.01 15.82 -24.76
C ARG A 58 3.07 14.85 -25.30
N GLY A 59 2.75 13.56 -25.46
CA GLY A 59 3.71 12.55 -25.89
C GLY A 59 4.87 12.33 -24.91
N LEU A 60 4.67 12.62 -23.61
CA LEU A 60 5.65 12.40 -22.56
C LEU A 60 5.59 10.95 -22.06
N PRO A 61 6.73 10.35 -21.65
CA PRO A 61 6.75 8.99 -21.17
C PRO A 61 5.98 8.80 -19.85
N PRO A 62 5.28 7.67 -19.67
CA PRO A 62 4.63 7.27 -18.41
C PRO A 62 5.57 7.30 -17.20
N SER A 63 6.77 6.71 -17.32
CA SER A 63 7.82 6.76 -16.28
C SER A 63 8.71 8.00 -16.41
N ASP A 64 9.19 8.50 -15.27
CA ASP A 64 10.16 9.58 -15.16
C ASP A 64 11.16 9.23 -14.04
N PRO A 65 12.26 8.51 -14.36
CA PRO A 65 13.19 8.01 -13.35
C PRO A 65 13.81 9.11 -12.49
N ALA A 66 14.04 10.30 -13.06
CA ALA A 66 14.59 11.44 -12.32
C ALA A 66 13.58 11.95 -11.30
N ARG A 67 12.29 12.05 -11.68
CA ARG A 67 11.23 12.43 -10.75
C ARG A 67 11.01 11.37 -9.67
N GLU A 68 11.05 10.10 -10.03
CA GLU A 68 10.88 8.96 -9.11
C GLU A 68 11.97 8.95 -8.02
N ALA A 69 13.24 9.13 -8.40
CA ALA A 69 14.36 9.23 -7.46
C ALA A 69 14.17 10.38 -6.46
N GLN A 70 13.74 11.56 -6.92
CA GLN A 70 13.45 12.70 -6.04
C GLN A 70 12.30 12.41 -5.06
N GLN A 71 11.29 11.64 -5.47
CA GLN A 71 10.20 11.26 -4.58
C GLN A 71 10.68 10.31 -3.48
N ILE A 72 11.53 9.34 -3.83
CA ILE A 72 12.15 8.41 -2.87
C ILE A 72 12.98 9.18 -1.84
N ASP A 73 13.89 10.05 -2.28
CA ASP A 73 14.74 10.83 -1.38
C ASP A 73 13.93 11.70 -0.42
N ARG A 74 12.87 12.35 -0.93
CA ARG A 74 11.99 13.16 -0.11
C ARG A 74 11.22 12.31 0.90
N LEU A 75 10.72 11.15 0.49
CA LEU A 75 9.94 10.29 1.37
C LEU A 75 10.80 9.65 2.47
N ARG A 76 12.03 9.25 2.16
CA ARG A 76 12.98 8.72 3.16
C ARG A 76 13.23 9.74 4.29
N ARG A 77 13.35 11.03 3.95
CA ARG A 77 13.49 12.11 4.95
C ARG A 77 12.23 12.24 5.81
N LEU A 78 11.06 12.32 5.19
CA LEU A 78 9.78 12.42 5.91
C LEU A 78 9.52 11.21 6.82
N ALA A 79 9.90 10.01 6.37
CA ALA A 79 9.78 8.80 7.16
C ALA A 79 10.67 8.86 8.41
N ALA A 80 11.94 9.25 8.25
CA ALA A 80 12.86 9.42 9.37
C ALA A 80 12.34 10.47 10.38
N GLU A 81 11.83 11.60 9.91
CA GLU A 81 11.24 12.66 10.74
C GLU A 81 10.00 12.19 11.51
N ALA A 82 9.19 11.31 10.90
CA ALA A 82 7.98 10.76 11.51
C ALA A 82 8.23 9.50 12.36
N GLY A 83 9.48 9.03 12.48
CA GLY A 83 9.82 7.79 13.19
C GLY A 83 9.39 6.51 12.46
N LEU A 84 9.13 6.59 11.15
CA LEU A 84 8.85 5.44 10.28
C LEU A 84 10.16 4.95 9.64
N ASP A 85 10.33 3.64 9.53
CA ASP A 85 11.49 3.06 8.83
C ASP A 85 11.57 3.57 7.38
N PRO A 86 12.65 4.29 6.99
CA PRO A 86 12.81 4.80 5.63
C PRO A 86 12.83 3.70 4.57
N VAL A 87 13.30 2.49 4.90
CA VAL A 87 13.32 1.34 3.97
C VAL A 87 11.91 0.84 3.70
N PHE A 88 11.07 0.75 4.75
CA PHE A 88 9.65 0.44 4.59
C PHE A 88 8.93 1.51 3.76
N ALA A 89 9.16 2.80 4.06
CA ALA A 89 8.54 3.90 3.33
C ALA A 89 8.90 3.88 1.83
N GLU A 90 10.15 3.58 1.50
CA GLU A 90 10.60 3.42 0.11
C GLU A 90 9.90 2.27 -0.60
N LYS A 91 9.79 1.09 0.02
CA LYS A 91 9.05 -0.05 -0.55
C LYS A 91 7.59 0.28 -0.81
N PHE A 92 6.95 0.95 0.15
CA PHE A 92 5.57 1.39 0.01
C PHE A 92 5.40 2.37 -1.16
N LEU A 93 6.29 3.36 -1.28
CA LEU A 93 6.26 4.29 -2.41
C LEU A 93 6.52 3.60 -3.75
N GLY A 94 7.48 2.68 -3.80
CA GLY A 94 7.78 1.89 -5.00
C GLY A 94 6.55 1.14 -5.50
N PHE A 95 5.79 0.51 -4.59
CA PHE A 95 4.51 -0.13 -4.91
C PHE A 95 3.50 0.87 -5.50
N ILE A 96 3.29 2.02 -4.85
CA ILE A 96 2.34 3.03 -5.30
C ILE A 96 2.76 3.65 -6.65
N VAL A 97 4.05 3.90 -6.87
CA VAL A 97 4.58 4.46 -8.12
C VAL A 97 4.44 3.46 -9.27
N GLY A 98 4.72 2.18 -9.03
CA GLY A 98 4.51 1.13 -10.03
C GLY A 98 3.06 1.10 -10.53
N GLU A 99 2.10 1.20 -9.62
CA GLU A 99 0.68 1.23 -9.98
C GLU A 99 0.29 2.52 -10.74
N VAL A 100 0.93 3.64 -10.44
CA VAL A 100 0.73 4.89 -11.19
C VAL A 100 1.27 4.78 -12.62
N ILE A 101 2.47 4.21 -12.79
CA ILE A 101 3.08 4.02 -14.12
C ILE A 101 2.20 3.12 -14.97
N ARG A 102 1.71 2.00 -14.41
CA ARG A 102 0.76 1.10 -15.09
C ARG A 102 -0.48 1.85 -15.60
N HIS A 103 -1.09 2.70 -14.77
CA HIS A 103 -2.23 3.52 -15.20
C HIS A 103 -1.86 4.54 -16.29
N HIS A 104 -0.65 5.11 -16.26
CA HIS A 104 -0.21 6.04 -17.30
C HIS A 104 -0.01 5.34 -18.64
N GLU A 105 0.51 4.11 -18.62
CA GLU A 105 0.62 3.27 -19.83
C GLU A 105 -0.76 2.95 -20.42
N GLU A 106 -1.75 2.64 -19.58
CA GLU A 106 -3.14 2.40 -20.01
C GLU A 106 -3.82 3.64 -20.60
N ILE A 107 -3.59 4.81 -20.00
CA ILE A 107 -4.10 6.07 -20.53
C ILE A 107 -3.47 6.36 -21.89
N ALA A 108 -2.16 6.19 -22.01
CA ALA A 108 -1.42 6.42 -23.25
C ALA A 108 -1.85 5.45 -24.38
N SER A 109 -2.24 4.21 -24.06
CA SER A 109 -2.70 3.24 -25.06
C SER A 109 -4.15 3.44 -25.49
N THR A 110 -4.99 4.05 -24.65
CA THR A 110 -6.42 4.29 -24.93
C THR A 110 -6.67 5.61 -25.69
N GLN A 111 -5.73 6.55 -25.66
CA GLN A 111 -5.80 7.83 -26.39
C GLN A 111 -5.32 7.75 -27.85
N VAL A 112 -5.01 6.55 -28.37
CA VAL A 112 -4.61 6.30 -29.76
C VAL A 112 -5.81 6.04 -30.66
#